data_AF-A0A2D5ADD7-F1
#
_entry.id   AF-A0A2D5ADD7-F1
#
_cell.length_a   1.000
_cell.length_b   1.000
_cell.length_c   1.000
_cell.angle_alpha   90.00
_cell.angle_beta   90.00
_cell.angle_gamma   90.00
#
_symmetry.space_group_name_H-M   'P 1'
#
loop_
_entity.id
_entity.type
_entity.pdbx_description
1 polymer ?
#
loop_
_entity_poly.entity_id
_entity_poly.type
_entity_poly.pdbx_seq_one_letter_code
_entity_poly.pdbx_strand_id
1 'polypeptide(L)'
;MEGHQGSCICGNCLSTAWRAVIDAGIDDAPPQTPEDDITSGPAWICAMCLEPRRDPAFQSPIREEAFVCRRCIRLAGRALDGDPDHDWKKPSSGAVADRGQHD
;
A
#
# COMPACT_ATOMS: atom_id res chain seq x y z
N MET A 1 8.20 -1.87 -8.65
CA MET A 1 7.26 -3.00 -8.72
C MET A 1 6.07 -2.63 -9.58
N GLU A 2 5.80 -3.42 -10.62
CA GLU A 2 4.60 -3.27 -11.44
C GLU A 2 3.51 -4.26 -10.97
N GLY A 3 2.29 -3.74 -10.86
CA GLY A 3 1.05 -4.47 -10.68
C GLY A 3 0.31 -4.60 -12.01
N HIS A 4 -0.98 -4.93 -11.94
CA HIS A 4 -1.79 -5.14 -13.14
C HIS A 4 -2.01 -3.83 -13.92
N GLN A 5 -2.10 -3.93 -15.25
CA GLN A 5 -2.27 -2.81 -16.19
C GLN A 5 -1.22 -1.68 -16.06
N GLY A 6 0.03 -2.00 -15.68
CA GLY A 6 1.11 -1.00 -15.58
C GLY A 6 1.02 -0.10 -14.34
N SER A 7 0.19 -0.45 -13.36
CA SER A 7 0.20 0.23 -12.06
C SER A 7 1.55 -0.02 -11.40
N CYS A 8 2.19 0.99 -10.79
CA CYS A 8 3.48 0.79 -10.14
C CYS A 8 3.50 1.37 -8.73
N ILE A 9 4.25 0.71 -7.84
CA ILE A 9 4.60 1.23 -6.53
C ILE A 9 6.13 1.29 -6.42
N CYS A 10 6.65 2.46 -6.09
CA CYS A 10 8.08 2.66 -5.85
C CYS A 10 8.45 2.25 -4.42
N GLY A 11 9.75 2.07 -4.16
CA GLY A 11 10.25 1.66 -2.84
C GLY A 11 9.83 2.59 -1.70
N ASN A 12 9.87 3.91 -1.90
CA ASN A 12 9.46 4.88 -0.88
C ASN A 12 7.96 4.78 -0.54
N CYS A 13 7.10 4.75 -1.56
CA CYS A 13 5.66 4.58 -1.36
C CYS A 13 5.35 3.24 -0.69
N LEU A 14 6.08 2.18 -1.05
CA LEU A 14 5.94 0.88 -0.43
C LEU A 14 6.36 0.88 1.04
N SER A 15 7.46 1.55 1.39
CA SER A 15 7.89 1.69 2.79
C SER A 15 6.85 2.45 3.61
N THR A 16 6.27 3.52 3.08
CA THR A 16 5.18 4.26 3.76
C THR A 16 3.94 3.40 3.92
N ALA A 17 3.50 2.72 2.86
CA ALA A 17 2.35 1.83 2.88
C ALA A 17 2.53 0.68 3.88
N TRP A 18 3.74 0.11 3.94
CA TRP A 18 4.09 -0.93 4.91
C TRP A 18 3.95 -0.41 6.34
N ARG A 19 4.56 0.74 6.65
CA ARG A 19 4.52 1.32 8.00
C ARG A 19 3.10 1.65 8.43
N ALA A 20 2.29 2.22 7.54
CA ALA A 20 0.91 2.58 7.82
C ALA A 20 0.02 1.34 8.05
N VAL A 21 -0.09 0.47 7.05
CA VAL A 21 -1.09 -0.61 7.06
C VAL A 21 -0.61 -1.87 7.75
N ILE A 22 0.67 -2.24 7.60
CA ILE A 22 1.19 -3.49 8.13
C ILE A 22 1.66 -3.34 9.58
N ASP A 23 2.40 -2.28 9.89
CA ASP A 23 2.97 -2.09 11.22
C ASP A 23 2.03 -1.30 12.15
N ALA A 24 1.47 -0.17 11.70
CA ALA A 24 0.60 0.67 12.52
C ALA A 24 -0.89 0.28 12.47
N GLY A 25 -1.27 -0.59 11.53
CA GLY A 25 -2.67 -1.03 11.37
C GLY A 25 -3.63 0.08 10.95
N ILE A 26 -3.12 1.14 10.31
CA ILE A 26 -3.93 2.23 9.75
C ILE A 26 -4.78 1.68 8.60
N ASP A 27 -6.01 2.15 8.53
CA ASP A 27 -6.96 1.85 7.47
C ASP A 27 -7.48 3.14 6.85
N ASP A 28 -6.98 3.46 5.65
CA ASP A 28 -7.43 4.60 4.85
C ASP A 28 -8.55 4.21 3.87
N ALA A 29 -9.15 3.02 4.00
CA ALA A 29 -10.24 2.60 3.13
C ALA A 29 -11.41 3.60 3.23
N PRO A 30 -12.09 3.90 2.10
CA PRO A 30 -13.28 4.74 2.15
C PRO A 30 -14.34 4.13 3.08
N PRO A 31 -15.10 4.98 3.81
CA PRO A 31 -16.08 4.50 4.75
C PRO A 31 -17.14 3.65 4.05
N GLN A 32 -17.41 2.46 4.60
CA GLN A 32 -18.48 1.61 4.11
C GLN A 32 -19.81 2.25 4.54
N THR A 33 -20.66 2.60 3.58
CA THR A 33 -22.02 3.04 3.91
C THR A 33 -22.83 1.83 4.36
N PRO A 34 -23.77 1.97 5.30
CA PRO A 34 -24.65 0.87 5.72
C PRO A 34 -25.58 0.38 4.59
N GLU A 35 -25.66 1.12 3.48
CA GLU A 35 -26.36 0.75 2.24
C GLU A 35 -25.56 -0.22 1.37
N ASP A 36 -24.25 -0.32 1.64
CA ASP A 36 -23.33 -1.32 1.07
C ASP A 36 -23.58 -2.66 1.75
N ASP A 37 -24.77 -3.23 1.50
CA ASP A 37 -25.11 -4.61 1.89
C ASP A 37 -23.97 -5.55 1.45
N ILE A 38 -23.75 -6.65 2.18
CA ILE A 38 -22.70 -7.65 1.86
C ILE A 38 -22.79 -8.13 0.39
N THR A 39 -23.94 -7.94 -0.26
CA THR A 39 -24.21 -8.25 -1.68
C THR A 39 -23.98 -7.08 -2.66
N SER A 40 -23.90 -5.83 -2.21
CA SER A 40 -23.79 -4.61 -3.02
C SER A 40 -22.34 -4.18 -3.23
N GLY A 41 -21.56 -5.01 -3.92
CA GLY A 41 -20.27 -4.58 -4.48
C GLY A 41 -19.12 -4.40 -3.47
N PRO A 42 -17.94 -3.95 -3.94
CA PRO A 42 -16.79 -3.72 -3.08
C PRO A 42 -16.72 -2.30 -2.54
N ALA A 43 -16.29 -2.15 -1.30
CA ALA A 43 -16.06 -0.84 -0.68
C ALA A 43 -15.02 0.00 -1.45
N TRP A 44 -14.02 -0.65 -2.06
CA TRP A 44 -13.00 0.00 -2.89
C TRP A 44 -12.25 -1.00 -3.79
N ILE A 45 -11.54 -0.48 -4.80
CA ILE A 45 -10.73 -1.27 -5.74
C ILE A 45 -9.24 -1.01 -5.49
N CYS A 46 -8.45 -2.08 -5.36
CA CYS A 46 -7.01 -1.96 -5.21
C CYS A 46 -6.34 -1.61 -6.54
N ALA A 47 -5.58 -0.51 -6.59
CA ALA A 47 -4.89 -0.05 -7.79
C ALA A 47 -3.83 -1.07 -8.30
N MET A 48 -3.25 -1.90 -7.43
CA MET A 48 -2.20 -2.85 -7.82
C MET A 48 -2.73 -4.16 -8.41
N CYS A 49 -3.80 -4.74 -7.86
CA CYS A 49 -4.35 -6.03 -8.33
C CYS A 49 -5.68 -5.89 -9.06
N LEU A 50 -6.28 -4.69 -9.06
CA LEU A 50 -7.61 -4.38 -9.60
C LEU A 50 -8.74 -5.24 -9.02
N GLU A 51 -8.50 -5.87 -7.88
CA GLU A 51 -9.51 -6.66 -7.21
C GLU A 51 -10.34 -5.80 -6.26
N PRO A 52 -11.64 -6.10 -6.12
CA PRO A 52 -12.48 -5.60 -5.04
C PRO A 52 -11.92 -5.92 -3.66
N ARG A 53 -11.96 -4.95 -2.73
CA ARG A 53 -11.47 -5.12 -1.35
C ARG A 53 -12.43 -4.51 -0.32
N ARG A 54 -12.39 -5.10 0.87
CA ARG A 54 -12.99 -4.60 2.12
C ARG A 54 -11.98 -4.58 3.28
N ASP A 55 -10.78 -5.09 3.06
CA ASP A 55 -9.65 -5.06 4.00
C ASP A 55 -9.12 -3.64 4.20
N PRO A 56 -8.19 -3.45 5.15
CA PRO A 56 -7.46 -2.20 5.28
C PRO A 56 -6.73 -1.77 4.02
N ALA A 57 -6.83 -0.48 3.70
CA ALA A 57 -6.18 0.15 2.56
C ALA A 57 -5.08 1.12 2.99
N PHE A 58 -4.06 1.25 2.15
CA PHE A 58 -3.19 2.42 2.13
C PHE A 58 -3.68 3.36 1.02
N GLN A 59 -3.96 4.62 1.34
CA GLN A 59 -4.23 5.64 0.33
C GLN A 59 -2.93 6.31 -0.11
N SER A 60 -2.72 6.45 -1.42
CA SER A 60 -1.55 7.16 -1.92
C SER A 60 -1.62 8.66 -1.57
N PRO A 61 -0.57 9.23 -0.95
CA PRO A 61 -0.55 10.66 -0.61
C PRO A 61 -0.44 11.58 -1.84
N ILE A 62 -0.10 11.02 -3.00
CA ILE A 62 0.05 11.76 -4.27
C ILE A 62 -1.19 11.60 -5.16
N ARG A 63 -1.92 10.49 -5.01
CA ARG A 63 -3.11 10.17 -5.81
C ARG A 63 -4.19 9.67 -4.86
N GLU A 64 -5.05 10.59 -4.40
CA GLU A 64 -6.13 10.29 -3.45
C GLU A 64 -7.10 9.20 -3.91
N GLU A 65 -7.25 9.01 -5.22
CA GLU A 65 -8.04 7.93 -5.83
C GLU A 65 -7.38 6.54 -5.74
N ALA A 66 -6.09 6.45 -5.42
CA ALA A 66 -5.31 5.22 -5.52
C ALA A 66 -5.14 4.55 -4.16
N PHE A 67 -5.79 3.40 -3.99
CA PHE A 67 -5.71 2.57 -2.80
C PHE A 67 -4.92 1.29 -3.04
N VAL A 68 -4.12 0.86 -2.07
CA VAL A 68 -3.34 -0.38 -2.14
C VAL A 68 -3.68 -1.29 -0.97
N CYS A 69 -4.04 -2.54 -1.28
CA CYS A 69 -4.39 -3.53 -0.26
C CYS A 69 -3.17 -4.12 0.46
N ARG A 70 -3.40 -4.55 1.71
CA ARG A 70 -2.42 -5.28 2.54
C ARG A 70 -1.69 -6.41 1.81
N ARG A 71 -2.39 -7.13 0.92
CA ARG A 71 -1.82 -8.25 0.17
C ARG A 71 -0.79 -7.75 -0.84
N CYS A 72 -1.13 -6.74 -1.63
CA CYS A 72 -0.22 -6.15 -2.60
C CYS A 72 0.98 -5.48 -1.94
N ILE A 73 0.81 -4.83 -0.78
CA ILE A 73 1.92 -4.27 0.01
C ILE A 73 2.91 -5.38 0.41
N ARG A 74 2.42 -6.51 0.94
CA ARG A 74 3.29 -7.62 1.33
C ARG A 74 3.98 -8.30 0.16
N LEU A 75 3.27 -8.48 -0.96
CA LEU A 75 3.83 -9.09 -2.17
C LEU A 75 4.90 -8.20 -2.78
N ALA A 76 4.63 -6.89 -2.92
CA ALA A 76 5.61 -5.93 -3.41
C ALA A 76 6.83 -5.86 -2.49
N GLY A 77 6.63 -5.91 -1.17
CA GLY A 77 7.73 -5.92 -0.21
C GLY A 77 8.63 -7.14 -0.36
N ARG A 78 8.05 -8.34 -0.44
CA ARG A 78 8.84 -9.57 -0.67
C ARG A 78 9.60 -9.54 -1.99
N ALA A 79 8.98 -9.00 -3.04
CA ALA A 79 9.62 -8.91 -4.34
C ALA A 79 10.80 -7.93 -4.34
N LEU A 80 10.63 -6.72 -3.79
CA LEU A 80 11.74 -5.76 -3.71
C LEU A 80 12.84 -6.18 -2.73
N ASP A 81 12.51 -6.86 -1.62
CA ASP A 81 13.50 -7.31 -0.65
C ASP A 81 14.48 -8.35 -1.23
N GLY A 82 13.97 -9.19 -2.14
CA GLY A 82 14.73 -10.23 -2.84
C GLY A 82 15.30 -9.81 -4.19
N ASP A 83 15.06 -8.58 -4.64
CA ASP A 83 15.56 -8.08 -5.91
C ASP A 83 16.99 -7.53 -5.75
N PRO A 84 17.99 -8.05 -6.49
CA PRO A 84 19.38 -7.64 -6.32
C PRO A 84 19.70 -6.27 -6.95
N ASP A 85 18.83 -5.73 -7.81
CA ASP A 85 18.97 -4.40 -8.42
C ASP A 85 18.37 -3.30 -7.53
N HIS A 86 17.58 -3.68 -6.53
CA HIS A 86 16.94 -2.78 -5.60
C HIS A 86 17.42 -2.96 -4.15
N ASP A 87 17.98 -1.89 -3.56
CA ASP A 87 18.39 -1.83 -2.16
C ASP A 87 17.22 -1.72 -1.15
N TRP A 88 15.99 -2.01 -1.58
CA TRP A 88 14.85 -1.92 -0.67
C TRP A 88 14.93 -3.02 0.38
N LYS A 89 14.73 -2.63 1.64
CA LYS A 89 14.58 -3.56 2.76
C LYS A 89 13.29 -3.26 3.48
N LYS A 90 12.67 -4.33 3.99
CA LYS A 90 11.47 -4.19 4.83
C LYS A 90 11.77 -3.18 5.95
N PRO A 91 10.92 -2.15 6.13
CA PRO A 91 11.10 -1.22 7.24
C PRO A 91 10.96 -2.01 8.54
N SER A 92 12.00 -1.96 9.38
CA SER A 92 11.94 -2.50 10.74
C SER A 92 11.07 -1.57 11.57
N SER A 93 10.21 -2.13 12.42
CA SER A 93 9.29 -1.35 13.28
C SER A 93 9.99 -0.56 14.40
N GLY A 94 11.31 -0.35 14.29
CA GLY A 94 12.08 0.51 15.17
C GLY A 94 13.33 1.04 14.48
N ALA A 95 13.23 2.21 13.84
CA ALA A 95 14.26 3.25 13.85
C ALA A 95 13.85 4.38 12.88
N VAL A 96 13.75 5.57 13.44
CA VAL A 96 13.95 6.82 12.71
C VAL A 96 15.35 6.83 12.10
N ALA A 97 15.45 6.97 10.79
CA ALA A 97 16.63 7.40 10.06
C ALA A 97 16.11 7.86 8.70
N ASP A 98 16.33 9.06 8.19
CA ASP A 98 17.07 10.23 8.62
C ASP A 98 16.50 11.35 7.73
N ARG A 99 16.25 12.53 8.30
CA ARG A 99 15.80 13.70 7.53
C ARG A 99 17.01 14.27 6.81
N GLY A 100 17.31 13.74 5.63
CA GLY A 100 18.24 14.37 4.68
C GLY A 100 17.55 15.53 3.95
N GLN A 101 17.33 16.64 4.64
CA GLN A 101 17.08 17.95 4.04
C GLN A 101 18.42 18.43 3.47
N HIS A 102 18.51 18.69 2.16
CA HIS A 102 19.64 19.42 1.59
C HIS A 102 19.11 20.72 0.98
N ASP A 103 19.70 21.80 1.48
CA ASP A 103 19.59 23.22 1.12
C ASP A 103 19.91 23.50 -0.35
#